data_AF-A0A0B7B024-F1
#
_entry.id   AF-A0A0B7B024-F1
#
_cell.length_a   1.000
_cell.length_b   1.000
_cell.length_c   1.000
_cell.angle_alpha   90.00
_cell.angle_beta   90.00
_cell.angle_gamma   90.00
#
_symmetry.space_group_name_H-M   'P 1'
#
loop_
_entity.id
_entity.type
_entity.pdbx_description
1 polymer ?
#
loop_
_entity_poly.entity_id
_entity_poly.type
_entity_poly.pdbx_seq_one_letter_code
_entity_poly.pdbx_strand_id
1 'polypeptide(L)'
;KTLSWRVLQATMTRLNKTGDPAYQPVKEFPLNPKALSLGELYGEFDLNTNEWSDGVLSSVMRQTCADEKLDEKWIVFDGPVDTMWIESMNSVMDDNKILTLINGERISMPEQVSLLFEVEDLSVASPATVSRAGMVYCDYKDLGWMPFVESWLIKKQNKTLVDELKRCFDKYLVKIMDFKAANCKELVPIAELNGVISLCKLFDALGTVENGIDMSDPDNFSRMVEMW
;
A
#
# COMPACT_ATOMS: atom_id res chain seq x y z
N LYS A 1 -0.38 -4.50 1.03
CA LYS A 1 -1.58 -3.74 1.45
C LYS A 1 -2.04 -2.82 0.33
N THR A 2 -1.22 -1.88 -0.15
CA THR A 2 -1.56 -0.97 -1.27
C THR A 2 -2.13 -1.68 -2.49
N LEU A 3 -1.45 -2.74 -2.96
CA LEU A 3 -1.91 -3.51 -4.11
C LEU A 3 -3.25 -4.19 -3.87
N SER A 4 -3.53 -4.64 -2.65
CA SER A 4 -4.74 -5.37 -2.31
C SER A 4 -5.99 -4.50 -2.48
N TRP A 5 -6.00 -3.30 -1.90
CA TRP A 5 -7.15 -2.39 -2.04
C TRP A 5 -7.24 -1.80 -3.46
N ARG A 6 -6.11 -1.57 -4.15
CA ARG A 6 -6.13 -1.15 -5.57
C ARG A 6 -6.74 -2.21 -6.49
N VAL A 7 -6.39 -3.48 -6.27
CA VAL A 7 -6.98 -4.60 -7.02
C VAL A 7 -8.47 -4.73 -6.70
N LEU A 8 -8.87 -4.54 -5.43
CA LEU A 8 -10.27 -4.54 -5.04
C LEU A 8 -11.06 -3.42 -5.75
N GLN A 9 -10.54 -2.20 -5.70
CA GLN A 9 -11.11 -1.03 -6.39
C GLN A 9 -11.28 -1.29 -7.90
N ALA A 10 -10.22 -1.77 -8.56
CA ALA A 10 -10.25 -2.08 -9.99
C ALA A 10 -11.26 -3.19 -10.31
N THR A 11 -11.37 -4.19 -9.43
CA THR A 11 -12.31 -5.30 -9.60
C THR A 11 -13.76 -4.84 -9.45
N MET A 12 -14.09 -4.09 -8.40
CA MET A 12 -15.44 -3.52 -8.19
C MET A 12 -15.86 -2.63 -9.35
N THR A 13 -14.96 -1.75 -9.80
CA THR A 13 -15.21 -0.87 -10.95
C THR A 13 -15.40 -1.66 -12.24
N ARG A 14 -14.66 -2.76 -12.42
CA ARG A 14 -14.83 -3.64 -13.59
C ARG A 14 -16.17 -4.39 -13.56
N LEU A 15 -16.59 -4.87 -12.38
CA LEU A 15 -17.85 -5.59 -12.21
C LEU A 15 -19.08 -4.70 -12.48
N ASN A 16 -19.02 -3.46 -12.02
CA ASN A 16 -20.04 -2.45 -12.37
C ASN A 16 -20.12 -2.24 -13.89
N LYS A 17 -18.97 -2.12 -14.57
CA LYS A 17 -18.92 -1.99 -16.05
C LYS A 17 -19.48 -3.21 -16.79
N THR A 18 -19.39 -4.40 -16.20
CA THR A 18 -20.00 -5.62 -16.77
C THR A 18 -21.51 -5.71 -16.51
N GLY A 19 -22.10 -4.75 -15.80
CA GLY A 19 -23.54 -4.64 -15.59
C GLY A 19 -24.05 -5.32 -14.31
N ASP A 20 -23.17 -5.67 -13.37
CA ASP A 20 -23.58 -6.20 -12.07
C ASP A 20 -24.05 -5.04 -11.16
N PRO A 21 -25.34 -4.99 -10.78
CA PRO A 21 -25.89 -3.90 -9.99
C PRO A 21 -25.42 -3.91 -8.53
N ALA A 22 -24.81 -5.00 -8.05
CA ALA A 22 -24.31 -5.09 -6.68
C ALA A 22 -23.03 -4.28 -6.45
N TYR A 23 -22.32 -3.88 -7.52
CA TYR A 23 -21.06 -3.17 -7.43
C TYR A 23 -21.19 -1.77 -8.01
N GLN A 24 -20.56 -0.81 -7.33
CA GLN A 24 -20.44 0.57 -7.77
C GLN A 24 -18.99 0.90 -8.13
N PRO A 25 -18.74 1.89 -9.00
CA PRO A 25 -17.40 2.39 -9.24
C PRO A 25 -16.83 2.98 -7.96
N VAL A 26 -15.54 2.75 -7.71
CA VAL A 26 -14.86 3.17 -6.49
C VAL A 26 -13.85 4.27 -6.79
N LYS A 27 -13.90 5.36 -6.01
CA LYS A 27 -12.92 6.46 -6.02
C LYS A 27 -12.15 6.49 -4.72
N GLU A 28 -10.83 6.57 -4.81
CA GLU A 28 -9.92 6.65 -3.68
C GLU A 28 -9.39 8.07 -3.46
N PHE A 29 -9.21 8.42 -2.18
CA PHE A 29 -8.62 9.67 -1.70
C PHE A 29 -7.52 9.32 -0.70
N PRO A 30 -6.30 8.99 -1.17
CA PRO A 30 -5.20 8.63 -0.30
C PRO A 30 -4.61 9.86 0.40
N LEU A 31 -4.37 9.74 1.69
CA LEU A 31 -3.76 10.76 2.53
C LEU A 31 -2.75 10.14 3.51
N ASN A 32 -1.67 10.85 3.79
CA ASN A 32 -0.75 10.47 4.86
C ASN A 32 -0.98 11.38 6.07
N PRO A 33 -1.62 10.88 7.15
CA PRO A 33 -1.98 11.71 8.29
C PRO A 33 -0.74 12.21 9.07
N LYS A 34 0.41 11.53 8.97
CA LYS A 34 1.66 11.93 9.61
C LYS A 34 2.50 12.91 8.80
N ALA A 35 2.17 13.11 7.53
CA ALA A 35 2.83 14.12 6.70
C ALA A 35 2.38 15.55 7.05
N LEU A 36 1.30 15.70 7.81
CA LEU A 36 0.68 16.96 8.18
C LEU A 36 0.69 17.13 9.69
N SER A 37 0.72 18.38 10.15
CA SER A 37 0.39 18.69 11.54
C SER A 37 -1.11 18.45 11.79
N LEU A 38 -1.51 18.36 13.07
CA LEU A 38 -2.93 18.18 13.43
C LEU A 38 -3.81 19.34 12.94
N GLY A 39 -3.29 20.56 12.99
CA GLY A 39 -3.96 21.75 12.47
C GLY A 39 -4.11 21.71 10.96
N GLU A 40 -3.06 21.32 10.22
CA GLU A 40 -3.17 21.14 8.76
C GLU A 40 -4.05 19.95 8.36
N LEU A 41 -4.18 18.93 9.21
CA LEU A 41 -5.01 17.76 8.94
C LEU A 41 -6.50 18.05 9.17
N TYR A 42 -6.87 18.56 10.36
CA TYR A 42 -8.27 18.76 10.78
C TYR A 42 -8.78 20.20 10.64
N GLY A 43 -7.86 21.15 10.53
CA GLY A 43 -8.13 22.58 10.62
C GLY A 43 -7.75 23.16 11.98
N GLU A 44 -7.39 24.43 11.98
CA GLU A 44 -7.01 25.18 13.18
C GLU A 44 -7.46 26.64 13.09
N PHE A 45 -7.52 27.30 14.26
CA PHE A 45 -7.71 28.74 14.34
C PHE A 45 -6.35 29.43 14.31
N ASP A 46 -6.19 30.41 13.43
CA ASP A 46 -5.04 31.31 13.50
C ASP A 46 -5.20 32.20 14.73
N LEU A 47 -4.26 32.08 15.68
CA LEU A 47 -4.28 32.83 16.94
C LEU A 47 -4.16 34.34 16.77
N ASN A 48 -3.64 34.81 15.63
CA ASN A 48 -3.46 36.23 15.35
C ASN A 48 -4.72 36.86 14.73
N THR A 49 -5.40 36.13 13.84
CA THR A 49 -6.58 36.63 13.10
C THR A 49 -7.90 36.16 13.71
N ASN A 50 -7.88 35.12 14.55
CA ASN A 50 -9.04 34.34 14.99
C ASN A 50 -9.87 33.76 13.82
N GLU A 51 -9.28 33.61 12.64
CA GLU A 51 -9.92 32.98 11.49
C GLU A 51 -9.69 31.47 11.49
N TRP A 52 -10.71 30.73 11.07
CA TRP A 52 -10.63 29.28 10.90
C TRP A 52 -9.99 28.94 9.56
N SER A 53 -8.97 28.09 9.58
CA SER A 53 -8.39 27.47 8.39
C SER A 53 -8.81 26.00 8.33
N ASP A 54 -9.38 25.58 7.21
CA ASP A 54 -9.81 24.19 7.02
C ASP A 54 -8.59 23.29 6.76
N GLY A 55 -8.58 22.10 7.38
CA GLY A 55 -7.55 21.10 7.16
C GLY A 55 -7.77 20.29 5.89
N VAL A 56 -6.75 19.51 5.51
CA VAL A 56 -6.79 18.65 4.33
C VAL A 56 -7.85 17.56 4.48
N LEU A 57 -7.92 16.90 5.65
CA LEU A 57 -8.89 15.82 5.87
C LEU A 57 -10.31 16.37 5.97
N SER A 58 -10.52 17.48 6.69
CA SER A 58 -11.85 18.08 6.80
C SER A 58 -12.37 18.55 5.44
N SER A 59 -11.52 19.15 4.61
CA SER A 59 -11.85 19.55 3.25
C SER A 59 -12.21 18.35 2.35
N VAL A 60 -11.39 17.28 2.37
CA VAL A 60 -11.64 16.05 1.61
C VAL A 60 -12.91 15.34 2.08
N MET A 61 -13.13 15.20 3.39
CA MET A 61 -14.35 14.64 3.97
C MET A 61 -15.58 15.44 3.53
N ARG A 62 -15.52 16.77 3.62
CA ARG A 62 -16.62 17.65 3.20
C ARG A 62 -16.96 17.47 1.72
N GLN A 63 -15.96 17.47 0.85
CA GLN A 63 -16.16 17.30 -0.58
C GLN A 63 -16.71 15.91 -0.93
N THR A 64 -16.16 14.85 -0.31
CA THR A 64 -16.56 13.47 -0.59
C THR A 64 -17.93 13.11 -0.03
N CYS A 65 -18.27 13.61 1.16
CA CYS A 65 -19.56 13.38 1.80
C CYS A 65 -20.69 14.20 1.15
N ALA A 66 -20.39 15.37 0.58
CA ALA A 66 -21.35 16.18 -0.17
C ALA A 66 -21.64 15.65 -1.59
N ASP A 67 -20.82 14.73 -2.11
CA ASP A 67 -21.04 14.15 -3.44
C ASP A 67 -22.09 13.03 -3.37
N GLU A 68 -23.30 13.35 -3.85
CA GLU A 68 -24.49 12.50 -3.91
C GLU A 68 -24.43 11.38 -4.98
N LYS A 69 -23.33 11.29 -5.74
CA LYS A 69 -23.16 10.17 -6.67
C LYS A 69 -23.11 8.85 -5.93
N LEU A 70 -23.72 7.83 -6.54
CA LEU A 70 -23.76 6.45 -6.05
C LEU A 70 -22.38 5.75 -6.06
N ASP A 71 -21.35 6.42 -6.57
CA ASP A 71 -19.97 5.98 -6.51
C ASP A 71 -19.54 5.76 -5.05
N GLU A 72 -18.88 4.63 -4.81
CA GLU A 72 -18.20 4.32 -3.56
C GLU A 72 -16.95 5.19 -3.41
N LYS A 73 -16.75 5.77 -2.23
CA LYS A 73 -15.69 6.76 -1.97
C LYS A 73 -14.85 6.29 -0.80
N TRP A 74 -13.58 5.99 -1.04
CA TRP A 74 -12.67 5.50 -0.03
C TRP A 74 -11.67 6.57 0.36
N ILE A 75 -11.71 6.99 1.61
CA ILE A 75 -10.68 7.87 2.19
C ILE A 75 -9.62 6.95 2.81
N VAL A 76 -8.45 6.91 2.19
CA VAL A 76 -7.39 5.96 2.52
C VAL A 76 -6.32 6.67 3.33
N PHE A 77 -6.12 6.27 4.58
CA PHE A 77 -5.06 6.74 5.46
C PHE A 77 -3.85 5.83 5.31
N ASP A 78 -2.83 6.28 4.57
CA ASP A 78 -1.56 5.57 4.36
C ASP A 78 -0.48 6.16 5.27
N GLY A 79 -0.19 5.45 6.36
CA GLY A 79 0.82 5.88 7.32
C GLY A 79 0.62 5.27 8.72
N PRO A 80 1.59 5.47 9.62
CA PRO A 80 1.48 4.94 10.97
C PRO A 80 0.39 5.64 11.77
N VAL A 81 -0.30 4.87 12.61
CA VAL A 81 -1.27 5.41 13.57
C VAL A 81 -0.52 6.12 14.68
N ASP A 82 -1.10 7.22 15.17
CA ASP A 82 -0.61 7.96 16.32
C ASP A 82 -1.80 8.37 17.18
N THR A 83 -1.60 8.38 18.50
CA THR A 83 -2.66 8.63 19.48
C THR A 83 -3.35 9.96 19.27
N MET A 84 -2.62 11.00 18.84
CA MET A 84 -3.19 12.33 18.73
C MET A 84 -4.21 12.45 17.59
N TRP A 85 -3.86 11.98 16.39
CA TRP A 85 -4.76 12.15 15.25
C TRP A 85 -5.90 11.12 15.28
N ILE A 86 -5.68 9.91 15.78
CA ILE A 86 -6.73 8.87 15.80
C ILE A 86 -7.82 9.18 16.83
N GLU A 87 -7.50 9.90 17.90
CA GLU A 87 -8.48 10.28 18.92
C GLU A 87 -9.57 11.21 18.37
N SER A 88 -9.19 12.18 17.52
CA SER A 88 -10.14 13.06 16.82
C SER A 88 -11.07 12.31 15.87
N MET A 89 -10.65 11.12 15.39
CA MET A 89 -11.47 10.26 14.51
C MET A 89 -12.48 9.39 15.26
N ASN A 90 -12.38 9.26 16.58
CA ASN A 90 -13.21 8.32 17.33
C ASN A 90 -14.73 8.54 17.12
N SER A 91 -15.13 9.79 16.88
CA SER A 91 -16.53 10.19 16.63
C SER A 91 -17.07 9.80 15.25
N VAL A 92 -16.20 9.68 14.24
CA VAL A 92 -16.60 9.21 12.91
C VAL A 92 -16.44 7.70 12.74
N MET A 93 -15.58 7.09 13.56
CA MET A 93 -15.38 5.63 13.61
C MET A 93 -16.44 4.90 14.44
N ASP A 94 -17.23 5.61 15.24
CA ASP A 94 -18.33 5.00 15.99
C ASP A 94 -19.63 4.94 15.17
N ASP A 95 -20.70 4.42 15.79
CA ASP A 95 -22.01 4.28 15.14
C ASP A 95 -22.63 5.62 14.70
N ASN A 96 -22.16 6.75 15.24
CA ASN A 96 -22.68 8.06 14.86
C ASN A 96 -22.22 8.46 13.46
N LYS A 97 -21.06 7.97 12.98
CA LYS A 97 -20.47 8.31 11.67
C LYS A 97 -20.40 9.83 11.43
N ILE A 98 -20.06 10.61 12.45
CA ILE A 98 -19.97 12.08 12.36
C ILE A 98 -18.59 12.55 12.81
N LEU A 99 -17.84 13.16 11.89
CA LEU A 99 -16.61 13.87 12.24
C LEU A 99 -16.96 15.21 12.88
N THR A 100 -16.49 15.45 14.10
CA THR A 100 -16.64 16.74 14.79
C THR A 100 -15.30 17.48 14.81
N LEU A 101 -15.25 18.64 14.16
CA LEU A 101 -14.08 19.51 14.11
C LEU A 101 -14.00 20.43 15.34
N ILE A 102 -12.82 21.00 15.59
CA ILE A 102 -12.55 21.87 16.75
C ILE A 102 -13.42 23.15 16.72
N ASN A 103 -13.74 23.66 15.53
CA ASN A 103 -14.66 24.79 15.35
C ASN A 103 -16.15 24.44 15.64
N GLY A 104 -16.45 23.19 16.02
CA GLY A 104 -17.80 22.70 16.29
C GLY A 104 -18.56 22.23 15.07
N GLU A 105 -17.95 22.29 13.89
CA GLU A 105 -18.55 21.78 12.67
C GLU A 105 -18.70 20.25 12.70
N ARG A 106 -19.79 19.74 12.15
CA ARG A 106 -20.14 18.32 12.11
C ARG A 106 -20.33 17.87 10.68
N ILE A 107 -19.47 16.96 10.24
CA ILE A 107 -19.53 16.35 8.91
C ILE A 107 -20.05 14.92 9.08
N SER A 108 -21.25 14.64 8.58
CA SER A 108 -21.83 13.29 8.61
C SER A 108 -21.34 12.48 7.41
N MET A 109 -20.85 11.27 7.68
CA MET A 109 -20.33 10.35 6.68
C MET A 109 -21.48 9.48 6.14
N PRO A 110 -21.86 9.62 4.85
CA PRO A 110 -22.89 8.78 4.23
C PRO A 110 -22.39 7.35 4.02
N GLU A 111 -23.31 6.41 3.76
CA GLU A 111 -22.97 4.99 3.61
C GLU A 111 -22.02 4.69 2.44
N GLN A 112 -22.05 5.51 1.40
CA GLN A 112 -21.15 5.40 0.24
C GLN A 112 -19.70 5.82 0.52
N VAL A 113 -19.41 6.39 1.70
CA VAL A 113 -18.06 6.82 2.09
C VAL A 113 -17.52 5.83 3.12
N SER A 114 -16.34 5.28 2.84
CA SER A 114 -15.62 4.35 3.70
C SER A 114 -14.25 4.89 4.07
N LEU A 115 -13.82 4.63 5.30
CA LEU A 115 -12.48 4.94 5.78
C LEU A 115 -11.62 3.68 5.74
N LEU A 116 -10.48 3.73 5.07
CA LEU A 116 -9.53 2.64 4.98
C LEU A 116 -8.22 3.04 5.64
N PHE A 117 -7.70 2.22 6.55
CA PHE A 117 -6.43 2.47 7.23
C PHE A 117 -5.37 1.48 6.75
N GLU A 118 -4.39 1.97 5.99
CA GLU A 118 -3.19 1.24 5.62
C GLU A 118 -2.07 1.58 6.61
N VAL A 119 -1.92 0.73 7.61
CA VAL A 119 -1.01 0.94 8.76
C VAL A 119 -0.04 -0.22 8.86
N GLU A 120 1.21 0.02 9.29
CA GLU A 120 2.20 -1.04 9.52
C GLU A 120 1.83 -1.86 10.75
N ASP A 121 1.71 -1.17 11.89
CA ASP A 121 1.32 -1.71 13.19
C ASP A 121 0.33 -0.79 13.92
N LEU A 122 -0.27 -1.33 14.98
CA LEU A 122 -1.23 -0.65 15.85
C LEU A 122 -0.71 -0.53 17.28
N SER A 123 0.62 -0.57 17.48
CA SER A 123 1.23 -0.64 18.81
C SER A 123 0.88 0.54 19.73
N VAL A 124 0.59 1.69 19.13
CA VAL A 124 0.23 2.93 19.82
C VAL A 124 -1.27 3.20 19.86
N ALA A 125 -2.10 2.35 19.25
CA ALA A 125 -3.54 2.51 19.26
C ALA A 125 -4.16 1.82 20.49
N SER A 126 -5.13 2.46 21.12
CA SER A 126 -5.85 1.85 22.24
C SER A 126 -6.75 0.70 21.75
N PRO A 127 -6.94 -0.39 22.51
CA PRO A 127 -7.86 -1.46 22.13
C PRO A 127 -9.29 -0.99 21.87
N ALA A 128 -9.74 0.05 22.58
CA ALA A 128 -11.06 0.66 22.40
C ALA A 128 -11.21 1.45 21.08
N THR A 129 -10.10 1.96 20.55
CA THR A 129 -10.05 2.61 19.23
C THR A 129 -10.12 1.55 18.13
N VAL A 130 -9.31 0.50 18.25
CA VAL A 130 -9.23 -0.56 17.24
C VAL A 130 -10.52 -1.40 17.19
N SER A 131 -11.24 -1.55 18.30
CA SER A 131 -12.49 -2.33 18.35
C SER A 131 -13.63 -1.75 17.51
N ARG A 132 -13.51 -0.50 17.05
CA ARG A 132 -14.52 0.19 16.23
C ARG A 132 -14.32 -0.05 14.73
N ALA A 133 -13.20 -0.65 14.34
CA ALA A 133 -12.84 -0.87 12.95
C ALA A 133 -12.75 -2.37 12.62
N GLY A 134 -13.06 -2.72 11.36
CA GLY A 134 -12.89 -4.08 10.85
C GLY A 134 -11.43 -4.36 10.52
N MET A 135 -10.81 -5.33 11.21
CA MET A 135 -9.39 -5.64 11.04
C MET A 135 -9.14 -6.69 9.96
N VAL A 136 -8.31 -6.35 8.99
CA VAL A 136 -7.81 -7.29 7.97
C VAL A 136 -6.30 -7.44 8.14
N TYR A 137 -5.88 -8.58 8.67
CA TYR A 137 -4.46 -8.90 8.82
C TYR A 137 -3.88 -9.36 7.48
N CYS A 138 -2.81 -8.71 7.05
CA CYS A 138 -2.09 -9.03 5.83
C CYS A 138 -0.63 -9.29 6.20
N ASP A 139 -0.24 -10.56 6.27
CA ASP A 139 1.16 -10.95 6.44
C ASP A 139 1.85 -11.05 5.07
N TYR A 140 3.04 -10.47 4.94
CA TYR A 140 3.85 -10.61 3.73
C TYR A 140 4.42 -12.02 3.58
N LYS A 141 4.55 -12.77 4.69
CA LYS A 141 5.01 -14.15 4.67
C LYS A 141 4.01 -15.07 3.96
N ASP A 142 2.72 -14.79 4.09
CA ASP A 142 1.66 -15.56 3.43
C ASP A 142 1.68 -15.35 1.92
N LEU A 143 2.00 -14.13 1.47
CA LEU A 143 2.14 -13.83 0.05
C LEU A 143 3.44 -14.39 -0.54
N GLY A 144 4.51 -14.35 0.26
CA GLY A 144 5.85 -14.74 -0.16
C GLY A 144 6.45 -13.82 -1.23
N TRP A 145 7.65 -14.19 -1.68
CA TRP A 145 8.38 -13.46 -2.72
C TRP A 145 8.04 -13.91 -4.15
N MET A 146 7.50 -15.13 -4.30
CA MET A 146 7.22 -15.73 -5.61
C MET A 146 6.28 -14.88 -6.49
N PRO A 147 5.13 -14.37 -5.99
CA PRO A 147 4.22 -13.58 -6.83
C PRO A 147 4.87 -12.30 -7.37
N PHE A 148 5.81 -11.73 -6.63
CA PHE A 148 6.59 -10.57 -7.09
C PHE A 148 7.52 -10.96 -8.24
N VAL A 149 8.29 -12.04 -8.07
CA VAL A 149 9.23 -12.53 -9.10
C VAL A 149 8.48 -12.93 -10.36
N GLU A 150 7.35 -13.63 -10.26
CA GLU A 150 6.52 -13.99 -11.41
C GLU A 150 6.01 -12.74 -12.15
N SER A 151 5.52 -11.73 -11.43
CA SER A 151 5.10 -10.45 -12.02
C SER A 151 6.26 -9.72 -12.71
N TRP A 152 7.47 -9.79 -12.15
CA TRP A 152 8.67 -9.23 -12.75
C TRP A 152 9.12 -9.99 -14.01
N LEU A 153 9.05 -11.33 -13.99
CA LEU A 153 9.38 -12.19 -15.14
C LEU A 153 8.41 -11.97 -16.31
N ILE A 154 7.11 -11.81 -16.06
CA ILE A 154 6.10 -11.56 -17.11
C ILE A 154 6.41 -10.27 -17.90
N LYS A 155 7.06 -9.29 -17.28
CA LYS A 155 7.45 -8.03 -17.95
C LYS A 155 8.65 -8.21 -18.89
N LYS A 156 9.35 -9.34 -18.85
CA LYS A 156 10.49 -9.63 -19.73
C LYS A 156 9.97 -10.11 -21.08
N GLN A 157 10.52 -9.56 -22.15
CA GLN A 157 10.09 -9.90 -23.51
C GLN A 157 10.62 -11.27 -23.98
N ASN A 158 11.75 -11.74 -23.42
CA ASN A 158 12.44 -12.94 -23.87
C ASN A 158 12.13 -14.15 -22.98
N LYS A 159 11.58 -15.21 -23.59
CA LYS A 159 11.23 -16.47 -22.90
C LYS A 159 12.44 -17.25 -22.40
N THR A 160 13.52 -17.33 -23.19
CA THR A 160 14.74 -18.07 -22.81
C THR A 160 15.37 -17.48 -21.56
N LEU A 161 15.43 -16.14 -21.48
CA LEU A 161 15.92 -15.44 -20.29
C LEU A 161 15.04 -15.72 -19.07
N VAL A 162 13.72 -15.71 -19.25
CA VAL A 162 12.75 -15.98 -18.17
C VAL A 162 12.93 -17.39 -17.62
N ASP A 163 13.11 -18.39 -18.49
CA ASP A 163 13.27 -19.79 -18.08
C ASP A 163 14.58 -20.00 -17.30
N GLU A 164 15.70 -19.41 -17.75
CA GLU A 164 16.98 -19.48 -17.04
C GLU A 164 16.93 -18.73 -15.69
N LEU A 165 16.36 -17.53 -15.66
CA LEU A 165 16.20 -16.78 -14.40
C LEU A 165 15.34 -17.55 -13.40
N LYS A 166 14.21 -18.12 -13.84
CA LYS A 166 13.35 -18.93 -12.99
C LYS A 166 14.12 -20.10 -12.38
N ARG A 167 14.92 -20.80 -13.20
CA ARG A 167 15.81 -21.86 -12.73
C ARG A 167 16.81 -21.37 -11.68
N CYS A 168 17.40 -20.18 -11.86
CA CYS A 168 18.33 -19.58 -10.89
C CYS A 168 17.62 -19.24 -9.57
N PHE A 169 16.45 -18.61 -9.63
CA PHE A 169 15.65 -18.29 -8.44
C PHE A 169 15.29 -19.54 -7.65
N ASP A 170 14.79 -20.59 -8.30
CA ASP A 170 14.41 -21.85 -7.65
C ASP A 170 15.63 -22.58 -7.05
N LYS A 171 16.79 -22.54 -7.74
CA LYS A 171 18.01 -23.25 -7.31
C LYS A 171 18.72 -22.58 -6.14
N TYR A 172 18.80 -21.25 -6.16
CA TYR A 172 19.67 -20.48 -5.28
C TYR A 172 18.93 -19.69 -4.22
N LEU A 173 17.79 -19.07 -4.54
CA LEU A 173 17.22 -18.04 -3.68
C LEU A 173 16.83 -18.57 -2.31
N VAL A 174 16.13 -19.70 -2.24
CA VAL A 174 15.72 -20.35 -0.98
C VAL A 174 16.94 -20.70 -0.13
N LYS A 175 17.96 -21.33 -0.74
CA LYS A 175 19.18 -21.73 -0.04
C LYS A 175 19.98 -20.54 0.50
N ILE A 176 20.03 -19.45 -0.26
CA ILE A 176 20.70 -18.22 0.16
C ILE A 176 19.95 -17.58 1.33
N MET A 177 18.62 -17.54 1.28
CA MET A 177 17.81 -17.00 2.38
C MET A 177 17.96 -17.83 3.66
N ASP A 178 17.91 -19.17 3.55
CA ASP A 178 18.12 -20.08 4.70
C ASP A 178 19.53 -19.92 5.28
N PHE A 179 20.55 -19.85 4.40
CA PHE A 179 21.93 -19.65 4.82
C PHE A 179 22.11 -18.30 5.52
N LYS A 180 21.54 -17.24 4.96
CA LYS A 180 21.56 -15.89 5.52
C LYS A 180 20.93 -15.87 6.92
N ALA A 181 19.76 -16.47 7.08
CA ALA A 181 19.05 -16.53 8.37
C ALA A 181 19.81 -17.33 9.44
N ALA A 182 20.47 -18.42 9.05
CA ALA A 182 21.17 -19.31 9.99
C ALA A 182 22.62 -18.89 10.31
N ASN A 183 23.33 -18.29 9.35
CA ASN A 183 24.80 -18.12 9.43
C ASN A 183 25.25 -16.66 9.37
N CYS A 184 24.39 -15.72 8.97
CA CYS A 184 24.76 -14.31 8.85
C CYS A 184 24.16 -13.48 9.98
N LYS A 185 24.93 -12.51 10.49
CA LYS A 185 24.42 -11.48 11.40
C LYS A 185 24.19 -10.21 10.61
N GLU A 186 22.93 -9.84 10.43
CA GLU A 186 22.56 -8.58 9.81
C GLU A 186 22.73 -7.43 10.81
N LEU A 187 23.46 -6.39 10.41
CA LEU A 187 23.54 -5.15 11.19
C LEU A 187 22.20 -4.40 11.15
N VAL A 188 21.55 -4.41 9.99
CA VAL A 188 20.21 -3.86 9.75
C VAL A 188 19.36 -4.98 9.14
N PRO A 189 18.30 -5.45 9.83
CA PRO A 189 17.45 -6.50 9.30
C PRO A 189 16.76 -6.06 8.00
N ILE A 190 16.84 -6.89 6.96
CA ILE A 190 16.14 -6.66 5.70
C ILE A 190 15.05 -7.71 5.52
N ALA A 191 13.82 -7.27 5.28
CA ALA A 191 12.73 -8.17 4.93
C ALA A 191 13.05 -8.97 3.65
N GLU A 192 12.73 -10.27 3.64
CA GLU A 192 13.04 -11.18 2.54
C GLU A 192 12.59 -10.63 1.18
N LEU A 193 11.35 -10.16 1.10
CA LEU A 193 10.78 -9.55 -0.10
C LEU A 193 11.60 -8.35 -0.59
N ASN A 194 12.08 -7.48 0.32
CA ASN A 194 12.90 -6.32 -0.04
C ASN A 194 14.27 -6.74 -0.59
N GLY A 195 14.84 -7.83 -0.07
CA GLY A 195 16.05 -8.45 -0.61
C GLY A 195 15.85 -8.93 -2.05
N VAL A 196 14.74 -9.65 -2.30
CA VAL A 196 14.39 -10.15 -3.64
C VAL A 196 14.11 -9.00 -4.62
N ILE A 197 13.39 -7.96 -4.18
CA ILE A 197 13.15 -6.75 -4.98
C ILE A 197 14.46 -6.10 -5.37
N SER A 198 15.40 -5.99 -4.43
CA SER A 198 16.72 -5.40 -4.67
C SER A 198 17.54 -6.21 -5.66
N LEU A 199 17.51 -7.54 -5.54
CA LEU A 199 18.13 -8.45 -6.51
C LEU A 199 17.55 -8.28 -7.92
N CYS A 200 16.22 -8.24 -8.06
CA CYS A 200 15.57 -8.04 -9.36
C CYS A 200 15.92 -6.67 -9.97
N LYS A 201 15.96 -5.61 -9.15
CA LYS A 201 16.37 -4.27 -9.60
C LYS A 201 17.84 -4.22 -10.02
N LEU A 202 18.71 -4.91 -9.30
CA LEU A 202 20.14 -5.00 -9.63
C LEU A 202 20.33 -5.73 -10.96
N PHE A 203 19.62 -6.84 -11.15
CA PHE A 203 19.63 -7.57 -12.42
C PHE A 203 19.12 -6.70 -13.57
N ASP A 204 18.06 -5.90 -13.36
CA ASP A 204 17.54 -4.99 -14.40
C ASP A 204 18.53 -3.90 -14.80
N ALA A 205 19.35 -3.44 -13.84
CA ALA A 205 20.34 -2.40 -14.08
C ALA A 205 21.63 -2.96 -14.71
N LEU A 206 22.07 -4.15 -14.30
CA LEU A 206 23.37 -4.72 -14.68
C LEU A 206 23.26 -5.80 -15.76
N GLY A 207 22.08 -6.37 -15.98
CA GLY A 207 21.84 -7.42 -16.97
C GLY A 207 21.77 -6.92 -18.40
N THR A 208 22.77 -6.16 -18.84
CA THR A 208 22.87 -5.58 -20.18
C THR A 208 23.70 -6.46 -21.11
N VAL A 209 23.54 -6.26 -22.43
CA VAL A 209 24.35 -6.93 -23.46
C VAL A 209 25.84 -6.61 -23.28
N GLU A 210 26.17 -5.38 -22.87
CA GLU A 210 27.55 -4.94 -22.61
C GLU A 210 28.22 -5.72 -21.47
N ASN A 211 27.43 -6.20 -20.51
CA ASN A 211 27.90 -7.01 -19.38
C ASN A 211 27.90 -8.52 -19.69
N GLY A 212 27.79 -8.87 -20.97
CA GLY A 212 27.92 -10.25 -21.45
C GLY A 212 26.64 -11.08 -21.34
N ILE A 213 25.50 -10.47 -21.02
CA ILE A 213 24.17 -11.07 -21.27
C ILE A 213 23.83 -10.84 -22.74
N ASP A 214 24.69 -11.36 -23.62
CA ASP A 214 24.52 -11.31 -25.06
C ASP A 214 23.73 -12.54 -25.53
N MET A 215 22.56 -12.25 -26.09
CA MET A 215 21.60 -13.26 -26.55
C MET A 215 22.00 -13.88 -27.88
N SER A 216 23.03 -13.35 -28.56
CA SER A 216 23.54 -13.88 -29.81
C SER A 216 24.47 -15.09 -29.65
N ASP A 217 24.90 -15.40 -28.41
CA ASP A 217 25.72 -16.56 -28.05
C ASP A 217 24.98 -17.46 -27.05
N PRO A 218 24.15 -18.42 -27.53
CA PRO A 218 23.36 -19.30 -26.68
C PRO A 218 24.18 -20.18 -25.74
N ASP A 219 25.43 -20.52 -26.13
CA ASP A 219 26.31 -21.42 -25.38
C ASP A 219 26.87 -20.72 -24.14
N ASN A 220 27.16 -19.42 -24.24
CA ASN A 220 27.61 -18.61 -23.10
C ASN A 220 26.46 -17.91 -22.37
N PHE A 221 25.29 -17.72 -22.99
CA PHE A 221 24.17 -16.98 -22.42
C PHE A 221 23.69 -17.55 -21.08
N SER A 222 23.38 -18.85 -20.99
CA SER A 222 22.90 -19.48 -19.74
C SER A 222 23.97 -19.40 -18.64
N ARG A 223 25.24 -19.59 -19.00
CA ARG A 223 26.36 -19.48 -18.05
C ARG A 223 26.54 -18.05 -17.55
N MET A 224 26.45 -17.05 -18.42
CA MET A 224 26.59 -15.65 -18.04
C MET A 224 25.42 -15.18 -17.19
N VAL A 225 24.20 -15.62 -17.48
CA VAL A 225 23.01 -15.35 -16.64
C VAL A 225 23.14 -16.02 -15.26
N GLU A 226 23.73 -17.22 -15.15
CA GLU A 226 23.95 -17.85 -13.84
C GLU A 226 25.10 -17.20 -13.04
N MET A 227 26.06 -16.57 -13.71
CA MET A 227 27.18 -15.87 -13.05
C MET A 227 26.80 -14.49 -12.49
N TRP A 228 25.76 -13.86 -13.04
CA TRP A 228 25.24 -12.55 -12.64
C TRP A 228 24.13 -12.67 -11.59
#